data_AF-A0A5E4G2I4-F1
#
_entry.id   AF-A0A5E4G2I4-F1
#
_cell.length_a   1.000
_cell.length_b   1.000
_cell.length_c   1.000
_cell.angle_alpha   90.00
_cell.angle_beta   90.00
_cell.angle_gamma   90.00
#
_symmetry.space_group_name_H-M   'P 1'
#
loop_
_entity.id
_entity.type
_entity.pdbx_description
1 polymer ?
#
loop_
_entity_poly.entity_id
_entity_poly.type
_entity_poly.pdbx_seq_one_letter_code
_entity_poly.pdbx_strand_id
1 'polypeptide(L)'
;MVETLPLGRFHHQRLDLKRWFSTFLSSHKTLFTVLWIGAFASVFVWQRNIVDGFSIFKRVLVRAMPKLRHVAFNLTDFGAVGDGVTLNTEAFEKAVLAISKLGKKGGGQPNVPLGRWLTAPFNLTSHMTLFLAEDAEILGRMGGEIA
;
A
#
# COMPACT_ATOMS: atom_id res chain seq x y z
N MET A 1 -47.51 42.53 -65.37
CA MET A 1 -46.97 43.58 -64.48
C MET A 1 -48.17 44.21 -63.77
N VAL A 2 -48.46 43.73 -62.56
CA VAL A 2 -49.54 44.13 -61.62
C VAL A 2 -48.97 43.74 -60.24
N GLU A 3 -48.47 44.68 -59.42
CA GLU A 3 -49.18 45.31 -58.26
C GLU A 3 -49.74 44.23 -57.30
N THR A 4 -49.43 44.11 -56.01
CA THR A 4 -49.45 45.08 -54.90
C THR A 4 -48.77 44.50 -53.62
N LEU A 5 -48.13 45.36 -52.83
CA LEU A 5 -47.78 45.28 -51.39
C LEU A 5 -49.02 45.06 -50.46
N PRO A 6 -48.99 45.00 -49.09
CA PRO A 6 -47.94 44.82 -48.07
C PRO A 6 -48.36 43.93 -46.83
N LEU A 7 -47.47 43.85 -45.82
CA LEU A 7 -47.70 43.78 -44.36
C LEU A 7 -48.62 42.68 -43.76
N GLY A 8 -48.03 41.76 -42.97
CA GLY A 8 -48.78 40.80 -42.15
C GLY A 8 -48.04 40.22 -40.94
N ARG A 9 -48.10 40.95 -39.82
CA ARG A 9 -48.13 40.52 -38.40
C ARG A 9 -47.24 39.37 -37.89
N PHE A 10 -46.30 39.76 -37.02
CA PHE A 10 -45.85 38.98 -35.86
C PHE A 10 -47.03 38.47 -35.03
N HIS A 11 -47.14 37.14 -34.87
CA HIS A 11 -47.29 36.43 -33.60
C HIS A 11 -47.62 34.97 -33.92
N HIS A 12 -46.79 34.01 -33.48
CA HIS A 12 -47.14 32.67 -32.98
C HIS A 12 -45.92 31.75 -33.05
N GLN A 13 -44.93 31.99 -32.18
CA GLN A 13 -43.83 31.02 -31.97
C GLN A 13 -43.56 30.85 -30.48
N ARG A 14 -44.61 30.56 -29.71
CA ARG A 14 -44.49 30.36 -28.25
C ARG A 14 -45.39 29.27 -27.70
N LEU A 15 -45.67 28.20 -28.45
CA LEU A 15 -46.54 27.11 -27.98
C LEU A 15 -46.12 25.68 -28.36
N ASP A 16 -44.84 25.39 -28.68
CA ASP A 16 -44.43 24.00 -28.98
C ASP A 16 -43.30 23.41 -28.14
N LEU A 17 -42.77 24.13 -27.14
CA LEU A 17 -41.80 23.52 -26.22
C LEU A 17 -42.46 22.70 -25.10
N LYS A 18 -43.73 23.01 -24.77
CA LYS A 18 -44.44 22.39 -23.65
C LYS A 18 -45.10 21.06 -24.00
N ARG A 19 -45.34 20.80 -25.28
CA ARG A 19 -46.00 19.57 -25.77
C ARG A 19 -45.03 18.41 -25.95
N TRP A 20 -43.75 18.70 -26.19
CA TRP A 20 -42.68 17.70 -26.26
C TRP A 20 -42.22 17.24 -24.86
N PHE A 21 -42.21 18.14 -23.87
CA PHE A 21 -41.85 17.79 -22.50
C PHE A 21 -42.86 16.84 -21.83
N SER A 22 -44.15 16.92 -22.18
CA SER A 22 -45.16 16.04 -21.56
C SER A 22 -45.23 14.64 -22.16
N THR A 23 -44.74 14.43 -23.38
CA THR A 23 -44.68 13.08 -23.99
C THR A 23 -43.39 12.34 -23.66
N PHE A 24 -42.37 13.02 -23.12
CA PHE A 24 -41.12 12.37 -22.69
C PHE A 24 -41.19 11.76 -21.28
N LEU A 25 -42.25 12.04 -20.52
CA LEU A 25 -42.44 11.61 -19.13
C LEU A 25 -43.40 10.42 -18.96
N SER A 26 -43.58 9.57 -19.98
CA SER A 26 -44.60 8.51 -19.98
C SER A 26 -44.07 7.07 -20.18
N SER A 27 -42.76 6.84 -20.09
CA SER A 27 -42.22 5.48 -20.11
C SER A 27 -41.55 5.19 -18.78
N HIS A 28 -42.14 4.31 -17.97
CA HIS A 28 -41.59 3.84 -16.68
C HIS A 28 -40.09 3.50 -16.72
N LYS A 29 -39.57 3.08 -17.89
CA LYS A 29 -38.16 2.79 -18.16
C LYS A 29 -37.25 4.03 -18.09
N THR A 30 -37.70 5.19 -18.57
CA THR A 30 -36.92 6.44 -18.50
C THR A 30 -36.88 6.98 -17.07
N LEU A 31 -37.99 6.83 -16.34
CA LEU A 31 -38.03 7.17 -14.92
C LEU A 31 -37.10 6.28 -14.10
N PHE A 32 -37.08 4.97 -14.37
CA PHE A 32 -36.20 4.04 -13.68
C PHE A 32 -34.72 4.32 -13.97
N THR A 33 -34.36 4.60 -15.23
CA THR A 33 -32.96 4.87 -15.61
C THR A 33 -32.43 6.17 -15.00
N VAL A 34 -33.21 7.25 -15.01
CA VAL A 34 -32.80 8.53 -14.40
C VAL A 34 -32.66 8.37 -12.87
N LEU A 35 -33.61 7.67 -12.24
CA LEU A 35 -33.56 7.38 -10.82
C LEU A 35 -32.33 6.51 -10.45
N TRP A 36 -32.01 5.53 -11.30
CA TRP A 36 -30.87 4.64 -11.09
C TRP A 36 -29.53 5.35 -11.28
N ILE A 37 -29.39 6.22 -12.29
CA ILE A 37 -28.19 7.04 -12.51
C ILE A 37 -27.99 8.01 -11.35
N GLY A 38 -29.06 8.65 -10.86
CA GLY A 38 -29.00 9.53 -9.68
C GLY A 38 -28.58 8.79 -8.42
N ALA A 39 -29.11 7.57 -8.20
CA ALA A 39 -28.70 6.71 -7.09
C ALA A 39 -27.22 6.32 -7.19
N PHE A 40 -26.75 5.91 -8.37
CA PHE A 40 -25.34 5.56 -8.58
C PHE A 40 -24.39 6.76 -8.44
N ALA A 41 -24.78 7.92 -8.97
CA ALA A 41 -24.00 9.15 -8.82
C ALA A 41 -23.90 9.57 -7.35
N SER A 42 -24.98 9.41 -6.58
CA SER A 42 -24.99 9.67 -5.13
C SER A 42 -24.03 8.74 -4.37
N VAL A 43 -24.05 7.44 -4.68
CA VAL A 43 -23.09 6.46 -4.12
C VAL A 43 -21.65 6.80 -4.50
N PHE A 44 -21.41 7.22 -5.74
CA PHE A 44 -20.06 7.57 -6.22
C PHE A 44 -19.54 8.86 -5.59
N VAL A 45 -20.40 9.87 -5.40
CA VAL A 45 -20.07 11.11 -4.67
C VAL A 45 -19.81 10.81 -3.19
N TRP A 46 -20.60 9.93 -2.57
CA TRP A 46 -20.35 9.45 -1.21
C TRP A 46 -19.04 8.65 -1.10
N GLN A 47 -18.74 7.77 -2.05
CA GLN A 47 -17.45 7.06 -2.13
C GLN A 47 -16.27 8.03 -2.24
N ARG A 48 -16.36 9.05 -3.09
CA ARG A 48 -15.31 10.08 -3.24
C ARG A 48 -15.02 10.80 -1.92
N ASN A 49 -16.04 11.07 -1.11
CA ASN A 49 -15.91 11.74 0.20
C ASN A 49 -15.43 10.78 1.33
N ILE A 50 -15.62 9.47 1.18
CA ILE A 50 -15.06 8.45 2.10
C ILE A 50 -13.58 8.15 1.80
N VAL A 51 -13.11 8.39 0.57
CA VAL A 51 -11.70 8.17 0.19
C VAL A 51 -10.75 9.20 0.80
N ASP A 52 -11.20 10.38 1.21
CA ASP A 52 -10.40 11.28 2.07
C ASP A 52 -10.25 10.72 3.50
N GLY A 53 -11.15 9.82 3.92
CA GLY A 53 -11.05 9.00 5.12
C GLY A 53 -10.03 7.85 5.02
N PHE A 54 -9.46 7.57 3.84
CA PHE A 54 -8.38 6.59 3.68
C PHE A 54 -7.04 7.07 4.27
N SER A 55 -6.98 8.31 4.78
CA SER A 55 -5.87 8.78 5.62
C SER A 55 -5.75 8.09 6.98
N ILE A 56 -6.59 7.10 7.30
CA ILE A 56 -6.36 6.20 8.45
C ILE A 56 -5.06 5.38 8.26
N PHE A 57 -4.58 5.19 7.02
CA PHE A 57 -3.28 4.53 6.78
C PHE A 57 -2.06 5.46 6.86
N LYS A 58 -2.23 6.80 6.84
CA LYS A 58 -1.10 7.74 7.05
C LYS A 58 -0.78 7.99 8.53
N ARG A 59 -1.66 7.58 9.44
CA ARG A 59 -1.40 7.50 10.88
C ARG A 59 -0.88 6.11 11.30
N VAL A 60 -0.08 5.47 10.45
CA VAL A 60 0.99 4.64 11.03
C VAL A 60 1.84 5.64 11.81
N LEU A 61 1.59 5.69 13.12
CA LEU A 61 2.43 6.34 14.10
C LEU A 61 3.87 6.28 13.60
N VAL A 62 4.59 7.39 13.64
CA VAL A 62 6.06 7.36 13.64
C VAL A 62 6.43 6.44 14.79
N ARG A 63 6.49 5.12 14.53
CA ARG A 63 6.96 4.13 15.48
C ARG A 63 8.37 4.61 15.73
N ALA A 64 8.67 4.94 16.98
CA ALA A 64 10.02 5.25 17.38
C ALA A 64 10.90 4.15 16.76
N MET A 65 11.81 4.55 15.85
CA MET A 65 12.69 3.60 15.21
C MET A 65 13.35 2.78 16.32
N PRO A 66 13.38 1.44 16.20
CA PRO A 66 13.97 0.62 17.24
C PRO A 66 15.35 1.18 17.56
N LYS A 67 15.56 1.57 18.82
CA LYS A 67 16.81 2.19 19.25
C LYS A 67 17.93 1.20 18.99
N LEU A 68 18.82 1.56 18.07
CA LEU A 68 19.98 0.74 17.75
C LEU A 68 20.80 0.50 19.02
N ARG A 69 21.34 -0.72 19.15
CA ARG A 69 22.24 -1.07 20.24
C ARG A 69 23.53 -0.27 20.09
N HIS A 70 24.15 0.08 21.21
CA HIS A 70 25.42 0.81 21.21
C HIS A 70 26.55 0.02 20.53
N VAL A 71 26.51 -1.32 20.64
CA VAL A 71 27.46 -2.21 19.98
C VAL A 71 26.77 -2.91 18.81
N ALA A 72 27.32 -2.73 17.62
CA ALA A 72 26.87 -3.36 16.38
C ALA A 72 28.05 -4.05 15.68
N PHE A 73 27.77 -5.19 15.05
CA PHE A 73 28.73 -5.92 14.22
C PHE A 73 28.12 -6.15 12.85
N ASN A 74 28.89 -6.06 11.76
CA ASN A 74 28.36 -6.48 10.47
C ASN A 74 28.43 -8.00 10.38
N LEU A 75 27.36 -8.61 9.85
CA LEU A 75 27.33 -10.07 9.70
C LEU A 75 28.45 -10.57 8.77
N THR A 76 28.86 -9.77 7.79
CA THR A 76 29.99 -10.04 6.89
C THR A 76 31.33 -10.20 7.61
N ASP A 77 31.51 -9.54 8.76
CA ASP A 77 32.74 -9.64 9.55
C ASP A 77 32.91 -11.05 10.16
N PHE A 78 31.83 -11.83 10.23
CA PHE A 78 31.82 -13.23 10.68
C PHE A 78 31.90 -14.23 9.52
N GLY A 79 32.14 -13.76 8.29
CA GLY A 79 32.29 -14.59 7.09
C GLY A 79 30.99 -14.90 6.36
N ALA A 80 29.90 -14.17 6.64
CA ALA A 80 28.65 -14.35 5.92
C ALA A 80 28.70 -13.76 4.50
N VAL A 81 27.99 -14.40 3.57
CA VAL A 81 27.86 -13.99 2.16
C VAL A 81 26.37 -13.88 1.81
N GLY A 82 25.97 -12.72 1.28
CA GLY A 82 24.58 -12.37 0.96
C GLY A 82 24.12 -12.80 -0.44
N ASP A 83 24.60 -13.93 -0.95
CA ASP A 83 24.34 -14.46 -2.31
C ASP A 83 23.06 -15.29 -2.43
N GLY A 84 22.40 -15.60 -1.32
CA GLY A 84 21.21 -16.45 -1.23
C GLY A 84 21.49 -17.95 -1.38
N VAL A 85 22.75 -18.37 -1.48
CA VAL A 85 23.17 -19.76 -1.73
C VAL A 85 24.09 -20.26 -0.61
N THR A 86 24.97 -19.41 -0.11
CA THR A 86 25.91 -19.73 0.96
C THR A 86 25.17 -19.93 2.29
N LEU A 87 25.44 -21.04 2.98
CA LEU A 87 24.87 -21.32 4.29
C LEU A 87 25.58 -20.50 5.37
N ASN A 88 24.91 -19.47 5.89
CA ASN A 88 25.46 -18.49 6.82
C ASN A 88 25.26 -18.83 8.31
N THR A 89 24.84 -20.06 8.63
CA THR A 89 24.50 -20.46 10.02
C THR A 89 25.65 -20.28 10.99
N GLU A 90 26.86 -20.69 10.61
CA GLU A 90 28.05 -20.51 11.45
C GLU A 90 28.37 -19.02 11.68
N ALA A 91 28.15 -18.17 10.68
CA ALA A 91 28.36 -16.73 10.81
C ALA A 91 27.34 -16.09 11.77
N PHE A 92 26.07 -16.50 11.71
CA PHE A 92 25.05 -16.10 12.68
C PHE A 92 25.39 -16.57 14.09
N GLU A 93 25.83 -17.81 14.27
CA GLU A 93 26.23 -18.35 15.57
C GLU A 93 27.45 -17.61 16.15
N LYS A 94 28.46 -17.32 15.33
CA LYS A 94 29.62 -16.50 15.75
C LYS A 94 29.20 -15.11 16.20
N ALA A 95 28.29 -14.47 15.46
CA ALA A 95 27.74 -13.16 15.84
C ALA A 95 26.97 -13.22 17.17
N VAL A 96 26.15 -14.24 17.37
CA VAL A 96 25.42 -14.49 18.64
C VAL A 96 26.40 -14.71 19.79
N LEU A 97 27.45 -15.50 19.59
CA LEU A 97 28.49 -15.75 20.59
C LEU A 97 29.30 -14.49 20.94
N ALA A 98 29.54 -13.60 19.98
CA ALA A 98 30.16 -12.31 20.25
C ALA A 98 29.26 -11.41 21.10
N ILE A 99 27.96 -11.38 20.79
CA ILE A 99 26.97 -10.54 21.49
C ILE A 99 26.64 -11.07 22.89
N SER A 100 26.64 -12.39 23.10
CA SER A 100 26.35 -12.97 24.41
C SER A 100 27.33 -12.50 25.50
N LYS A 101 28.59 -12.26 25.11
CA LYS A 101 29.64 -11.68 25.96
C LYS A 101 29.36 -10.24 26.39
N LEU A 102 28.43 -9.55 25.72
CA LEU A 102 28.04 -8.17 25.97
C LEU A 102 26.79 -8.03 26.86
N GLY A 103 26.22 -9.13 27.37
CA GLY A 103 24.96 -9.09 28.15
C GLY A 103 24.97 -8.08 29.30
N LYS A 104 26.07 -8.01 30.07
CA LYS A 104 26.23 -7.03 31.18
C LYS A 104 26.44 -5.58 30.71
N LYS A 105 26.70 -5.35 29.42
CA LYS A 105 26.97 -4.04 28.81
C LYS A 105 25.81 -3.55 27.94
N GLY A 106 24.62 -4.14 28.08
CA GLY A 106 23.44 -3.78 27.28
C GLY A 106 23.29 -4.57 25.97
N GLY A 107 24.14 -5.59 25.76
CA GLY A 107 24.09 -6.49 24.61
C GLY A 107 24.61 -5.86 23.32
N GLY A 108 24.04 -6.27 22.18
CA GLY A 108 24.51 -5.86 20.86
C GLY A 108 23.60 -6.30 19.73
N GLN A 109 23.96 -5.94 18.51
CA GLN A 109 23.21 -6.31 17.30
C GLN A 109 24.14 -6.76 16.17
N PRO A 110 23.81 -7.86 15.45
CA PRO A 110 24.35 -8.05 14.13
C PRO A 110 23.52 -7.25 13.13
N ASN A 111 24.22 -6.50 12.28
CA ASN A 111 23.67 -5.83 11.12
C ASN A 111 23.79 -6.76 9.92
N VAL A 112 22.66 -7.11 9.34
CA VAL A 112 22.57 -7.86 8.10
C VAL A 112 22.40 -6.85 6.96
N PRO A 113 23.43 -6.65 6.10
CA PRO A 113 23.31 -5.72 4.99
C PRO A 113 22.34 -6.26 3.92
N LEU A 114 22.06 -5.41 2.93
CA LEU A 114 21.27 -5.79 1.76
C LEU A 114 21.80 -7.10 1.14
N GLY A 115 20.89 -7.96 0.67
CA GLY A 115 21.24 -9.26 0.11
C GLY A 115 20.38 -10.39 0.66
N ARG A 116 20.69 -11.61 0.22
CA ARG A 116 19.92 -12.81 0.56
C ARG A 116 20.77 -13.76 1.39
N TRP A 117 20.28 -14.14 2.56
CA TRP A 117 21.09 -14.79 3.58
C TRP A 117 20.49 -16.14 3.93
N LEU A 118 20.97 -17.21 3.28
CA LEU A 118 20.52 -18.57 3.57
C LEU A 118 21.07 -19.04 4.92
N THR A 119 20.20 -19.54 5.79
CA THR A 119 20.60 -20.11 7.09
C THR A 119 19.67 -21.25 7.51
N ALA A 120 20.23 -22.24 8.20
CA ALA A 120 19.48 -23.15 9.06
C ALA A 120 19.03 -22.43 10.36
N PRO A 121 18.13 -23.03 11.16
CA PRO A 121 17.78 -22.51 12.48
C PRO A 121 19.01 -22.33 13.36
N PHE A 122 19.06 -21.23 14.10
CA PHE A 122 20.14 -20.95 15.06
C PHE A 122 19.55 -20.34 16.34
N ASN A 123 20.28 -20.45 17.44
CA ASN A 123 19.83 -19.96 18.73
C ASN A 123 20.11 -18.47 18.91
N LEU A 124 19.20 -17.75 19.55
CA LEU A 124 19.39 -16.36 19.94
C LEU A 124 19.95 -16.27 21.37
N THR A 125 20.48 -15.10 21.72
CA THR A 125 20.94 -14.77 23.07
C THR A 125 20.21 -13.56 23.64
N SER A 126 20.21 -13.42 24.97
CA SER A 126 19.59 -12.28 25.65
C SER A 126 20.26 -10.95 25.27
N HIS A 127 19.49 -9.86 25.31
CA HIS A 127 19.94 -8.51 24.96
C HIS A 127 20.49 -8.36 23.53
N MET A 128 20.11 -9.25 22.62
CA MET A 128 20.40 -9.15 21.20
C MET A 128 19.30 -8.37 20.46
N THR A 129 19.66 -7.69 19.38
CA THR A 129 18.72 -7.18 18.38
C THR A 129 19.21 -7.61 17.00
N LEU A 130 18.45 -8.38 16.23
CA LEU A 130 18.81 -8.71 14.84
C LEU A 130 18.34 -7.55 13.94
N PHE A 131 19.28 -6.81 13.36
CA PHE A 131 18.96 -5.69 12.47
C PHE A 131 19.11 -6.11 11.01
N LEU A 132 18.01 -5.99 10.25
CA LEU A 132 17.98 -6.20 8.81
C LEU A 132 17.96 -4.84 8.13
N ALA A 133 18.93 -4.57 7.26
CA ALA A 133 18.90 -3.41 6.39
C ALA A 133 17.73 -3.49 5.39
N GLU A 134 17.43 -2.38 4.73
CA GLU A 134 16.53 -2.37 3.58
C GLU A 134 17.00 -3.43 2.55
N ASP A 135 16.04 -4.17 2.00
CA ASP A 135 16.26 -5.26 1.04
C ASP A 135 17.14 -6.44 1.53
N ALA A 136 17.28 -6.61 2.85
CA ALA A 136 17.87 -7.82 3.43
C ALA A 136 16.83 -8.93 3.59
N GLU A 137 17.05 -10.08 2.95
CA GLU A 137 16.19 -11.25 3.01
C GLU A 137 16.87 -12.39 3.78
N ILE A 138 16.26 -12.87 4.87
CA ILE A 138 16.70 -14.11 5.53
C ILE A 138 15.99 -15.30 4.88
N LEU A 139 16.74 -16.20 4.27
CA LEU A 139 16.22 -17.41 3.66
C LEU A 139 16.39 -18.58 4.65
N GLY A 140 15.27 -19.18 5.07
CA GLY A 140 15.31 -20.38 5.90
C GLY A 140 15.53 -21.63 5.06
N ARG A 141 16.58 -22.41 5.36
CA ARG A 141 16.72 -23.75 4.80
C ARG A 141 15.74 -24.69 5.50
N MET A 142 14.68 -25.11 4.80
CA MET A 142 13.84 -26.22 5.28
C MET A 142 14.57 -27.54 5.01
N GLY A 143 15.04 -28.22 6.06
CA GLY A 143 15.62 -29.56 5.91
C GLY A 143 16.15 -30.15 7.20
N GLY A 144 15.46 -31.16 7.71
CA GLY A 144 15.89 -32.03 8.81
C GLY A 144 16.85 -33.13 8.35
N GLU A 145 17.91 -32.77 7.63
CA GLU A 145 18.97 -33.70 7.26
C GLU A 145 20.32 -33.01 7.41
N ILE A 146 20.97 -33.37 8.51
CA ILE A 146 22.39 -33.18 8.77
C ILE A 146 23.16 -34.10 7.81
N ALA A 147 23.98 -33.50 6.95
CA ALA A 147 25.05 -34.20 6.24
C ALA A 147 26.34 -34.10 7.05
#